data_AF-A0A945ZPQ6-F1
#
_entry.id   AF-A0A945ZPQ6-F1
#
_cell.length_a   1.000
_cell.length_b   1.000
_cell.length_c   1.000
_cell.angle_alpha   90.00
_cell.angle_beta   90.00
_cell.angle_gamma   90.00
#
_symmetry.space_group_name_H-M   'P 1'
#
loop_
_entity.id
_entity.type
_entity.pdbx_description
1 polymer ?
#
loop_
_entity_poly.entity_id
_entity_poly.type
_entity_poly.pdbx_seq_one_letter_code
_entity_poly.pdbx_strand_id
1 'polypeptide(L)'
;MESMKMVVVLGAGRSSSSLIQELLNRSESNGWRVAVGDMDVALAQQKCANHPASEAFEIDPSDNASRDARIASADLVISMVPAFLHPQIAAVAIEAGVPVITPSYVSPEMEALHERAVEKGVLVLNEIGLDPGIDHLSAKQVLDRIEKEGGKMIEFESYCGGLIAPDSDNNPWHYKFSWNPRNVVLA
;
A
#
# COMPACT_ATOMS: atom_id res chain seq x y z
N MET A 1 7.76 23.87 16.88
CA MET A 1 7.95 22.41 16.98
C MET A 1 6.95 21.80 16.03
N GLU A 2 7.40 21.15 14.97
CA GLU A 2 6.47 20.39 14.12
C GLU A 2 5.81 19.32 14.99
N SER A 3 4.48 19.27 14.93
CA SER A 3 3.70 18.23 15.62
C SER A 3 4.04 16.87 15.04
N MET A 4 4.21 15.85 15.88
CA MET A 4 4.39 14.48 15.40
C MET A 4 3.24 14.08 14.46
N LYS A 5 3.59 13.39 13.37
CA LYS A 5 2.65 12.95 12.34
C LYS A 5 2.25 11.50 12.55
N MET A 6 0.97 11.20 12.46
CA MET A 6 0.44 9.85 12.59
C MET A 6 0.29 9.18 11.22
N VAL A 7 1.01 8.08 11.01
CA VAL A 7 0.87 7.21 9.83
C VAL A 7 0.11 5.95 10.24
N VAL A 8 -1.06 5.72 9.66
CA VAL A 8 -1.85 4.51 9.88
C VAL A 8 -1.59 3.52 8.74
N VAL A 9 -1.12 2.32 9.07
CA VAL A 9 -0.97 1.20 8.13
C VAL A 9 -2.09 0.20 8.41
N LEU A 10 -2.95 -0.03 7.42
CA LEU A 10 -4.01 -1.03 7.49
C LEU A 10 -3.52 -2.33 6.81
N GLY A 11 -3.38 -3.40 7.58
CA GLY A 11 -2.88 -4.70 7.14
C GLY A 11 -1.42 -4.96 7.56
N ALA A 12 -1.21 -6.00 8.37
CA ALA A 12 0.08 -6.47 8.87
C ALA A 12 0.59 -7.74 8.16
N GLY A 13 0.05 -8.02 6.97
CA GLY A 13 0.42 -9.17 6.13
C GLY A 13 1.89 -9.19 5.67
N ARG A 14 2.24 -10.19 4.87
CA ARG A 14 3.63 -10.38 4.40
C ARG A 14 4.15 -9.14 3.66
N SER A 15 3.37 -8.62 2.72
CA SER A 15 3.76 -7.49 1.87
C SER A 15 3.95 -6.16 2.62
N SER A 16 3.38 -5.98 3.81
CA SER A 16 3.56 -4.75 4.60
C SER A 16 4.75 -4.81 5.56
N SER A 17 5.40 -5.97 5.73
CA SER A 17 6.48 -6.14 6.71
C SER A 17 7.63 -5.16 6.50
N SER A 18 8.15 -5.08 5.26
CA SER A 18 9.26 -4.18 4.91
C SER A 18 8.83 -2.71 4.98
N LEU A 19 7.60 -2.40 4.59
CA LEU A 19 7.03 -1.05 4.70
C LEU A 19 6.99 -0.59 6.15
N ILE A 20 6.40 -1.39 7.05
CA ILE A 20 6.26 -1.06 8.47
C ILE A 20 7.65 -0.86 9.09
N GLN A 21 8.59 -1.76 8.81
CA GLN A 21 9.96 -1.64 9.30
C GLN A 21 10.64 -0.35 8.82
N GLU A 22 10.48 0.00 7.55
CA GLU A 22 11.08 1.21 7.00
C GLU A 22 10.46 2.50 7.57
N LEU A 23 9.14 2.54 7.76
CA LEU A 23 8.46 3.65 8.42
C LEU A 23 8.95 3.82 9.86
N LEU A 24 9.11 2.73 10.61
CA LEU A 24 9.62 2.76 11.98
C LEU A 24 11.08 3.21 12.03
N ASN A 25 11.94 2.70 11.15
CA ASN A 25 13.35 3.11 11.06
C ASN A 25 13.51 4.61 10.78
N ARG A 26 12.56 5.21 10.05
CA ARG A 26 12.55 6.63 9.71
C ARG A 26 11.72 7.49 10.66
N SER A 27 11.06 6.88 11.64
CA SER A 27 10.07 7.57 12.47
C SER A 27 10.66 8.71 13.29
N GLU A 28 11.82 8.52 13.92
CA GLU A 28 12.44 9.55 14.75
C GLU A 28 12.86 10.78 13.91
N SER A 29 13.54 10.56 12.79
CA SER A 29 14.05 11.65 11.94
C SER A 29 12.96 12.43 11.22
N ASN A 30 11.77 11.84 11.05
CA ASN A 30 10.63 12.48 10.40
C ASN A 30 9.51 12.86 11.39
N GLY A 31 9.69 12.61 12.69
CA GLY A 31 8.68 12.87 13.70
C GLY A 31 7.39 12.07 13.51
N TRP A 32 7.48 10.80 13.10
CA TRP A 32 6.32 9.95 12.86
C TRP A 32 5.97 9.08 14.07
N ARG A 33 4.67 8.82 14.24
CA ARG A 33 4.14 7.65 14.95
C ARG A 33 3.48 6.73 13.92
N VAL A 34 3.65 5.43 14.06
CA VAL A 34 3.11 4.44 13.13
C VAL A 34 2.11 3.55 13.85
N ALA A 35 0.84 3.65 13.48
CA ALA A 35 -0.22 2.78 13.98
C ALA A 35 -0.50 1.67 12.96
N VAL A 36 -0.28 0.41 13.34
CA VAL A 36 -0.50 -0.77 12.49
C VAL A 36 -1.76 -1.48 12.93
N GLY A 37 -2.74 -1.56 12.02
CA GLY A 37 -4.00 -2.25 12.24
C GLY A 37 -4.07 -3.57 11.50
N ASP A 38 -4.52 -4.63 12.15
CA ASP A 38 -4.86 -5.91 11.50
C ASP A 38 -6.01 -6.59 12.23
N MET A 39 -6.71 -7.51 11.56
CA MET A 39 -7.72 -8.34 12.22
C MET A 39 -7.08 -9.32 13.22
N ASP A 40 -5.83 -9.70 13.00
CA ASP A 40 -4.99 -10.38 13.97
C ASP A 40 -4.06 -9.37 14.64
N VAL A 41 -4.46 -8.85 15.81
CA VAL A 41 -3.67 -7.88 16.56
C VAL A 41 -2.29 -8.42 16.96
N ALA A 42 -2.15 -9.73 17.15
CA ALA A 42 -0.85 -10.32 17.49
C ALA A 42 0.11 -10.22 16.31
N LEU A 43 -0.39 -10.36 15.07
CA LEU A 43 0.41 -10.12 13.86
C LEU A 43 0.84 -8.65 13.77
N ALA A 44 -0.06 -7.70 14.01
CA ALA A 44 0.29 -6.27 14.05
C ALA A 44 1.36 -5.96 15.12
N GLN A 45 1.20 -6.47 16.34
CA GLN A 45 2.17 -6.35 17.43
C GLN A 45 3.54 -6.93 17.04
N GLN A 46 3.54 -8.10 16.38
CA GLN A 46 4.77 -8.72 15.89
C GLN A 46 5.49 -7.81 14.87
N LYS A 47 4.75 -7.17 13.94
CA LYS A 47 5.35 -6.23 12.96
C LYS A 47 5.85 -4.95 13.60
N CYS A 48 5.22 -4.48 14.67
CA CYS A 48 5.65 -3.32 15.44
C CYS A 48 6.95 -3.57 16.23
N ALA A 49 7.27 -4.83 16.58
CA ALA A 49 8.50 -5.23 17.25
C ALA A 49 8.84 -4.40 18.51
N ASN A 50 7.82 -3.96 19.26
CA ASN A 50 7.93 -3.08 20.43
C ASN A 50 8.67 -1.74 20.16
N HIS A 51 8.66 -1.25 18.93
CA HIS A 51 9.28 0.03 18.59
C HIS A 51 8.56 1.18 19.33
N PRO A 52 9.28 2.15 19.94
CA PRO A 52 8.68 3.19 20.78
C PRO A 52 7.73 4.15 20.02
N ALA A 53 7.95 4.29 18.71
CA ALA A 53 7.09 5.08 17.83
C ALA A 53 5.90 4.29 17.25
N SER A 54 5.73 3.02 17.64
CA SER A 54 4.69 2.15 17.10
C SER A 54 3.49 2.01 18.02
N GLU A 55 2.32 1.76 17.43
CA GLU A 55 1.10 1.31 18.10
C GLU A 55 0.49 0.19 17.25
N ALA A 56 0.05 -0.90 17.88
CA ALA A 56 -0.71 -1.94 17.20
C ALA A 56 -2.17 -1.88 17.65
N PHE A 57 -3.11 -2.05 16.73
CA PHE A 57 -4.54 -2.08 17.04
C PHE A 57 -5.27 -3.16 16.26
N GLU A 58 -6.40 -3.61 16.82
CA GLU A 58 -7.27 -4.60 16.19
C GLU A 58 -8.26 -3.90 15.24
N ILE A 59 -8.44 -4.48 14.06
CA ILE A 59 -9.49 -4.09 13.11
C ILE A 59 -10.61 -5.13 13.20
N ASP A 60 -11.79 -4.70 13.64
CA ASP A 60 -12.98 -5.55 13.63
C ASP A 60 -13.49 -5.69 12.18
N PRO A 61 -13.58 -6.90 11.62
CA PRO A 61 -14.12 -7.11 10.27
C PRO A 61 -15.64 -6.92 10.18
N SER A 62 -16.34 -6.89 11.31
CA SER A 62 -17.79 -6.72 11.42
C SER A 62 -18.22 -5.28 11.73
N ASP A 63 -17.32 -4.45 12.25
CA ASP A 63 -17.56 -3.05 12.57
C ASP A 63 -16.38 -2.15 12.16
N ASN A 64 -16.67 -1.21 11.26
CA ASN A 64 -15.68 -0.27 10.76
C ASN A 64 -15.45 0.94 11.68
N ALA A 65 -16.27 1.16 12.72
CA ALA A 65 -16.22 2.39 13.52
C ALA A 65 -14.83 2.69 14.12
N SER A 66 -14.17 1.66 14.68
CA SER A 66 -12.81 1.79 15.23
C SER A 66 -11.78 2.13 14.15
N ARG A 67 -11.82 1.42 13.00
CA ARG A 67 -10.94 1.66 11.86
C ARG A 67 -11.14 3.09 11.32
N ASP A 68 -12.38 3.52 11.17
CA ASP A 68 -12.72 4.83 10.59
C ASP A 68 -12.31 5.97 11.51
N ALA A 69 -12.44 5.80 12.83
CA ALA A 69 -11.90 6.74 13.81
C ALA A 69 -10.37 6.85 13.73
N ARG A 70 -9.66 5.72 13.52
CA ARG A 70 -8.21 5.71 13.31
C ARG A 70 -7.82 6.45 12.04
N ILE A 71 -8.51 6.18 10.92
CA ILE A 71 -8.32 6.88 9.65
C ILE A 71 -8.49 8.39 9.85
N ALA A 72 -9.57 8.83 10.49
CA ALA A 72 -9.86 10.25 10.67
C ALA A 72 -8.87 10.99 11.58
N SER A 73 -8.16 10.26 12.45
CA SER A 73 -7.13 10.82 13.33
C SER A 73 -5.71 10.82 12.74
N ALA A 74 -5.54 10.29 11.53
CA ALA A 74 -4.23 10.14 10.90
C ALA A 74 -3.83 11.36 10.07
N ASP A 75 -2.52 11.51 9.84
CA ASP A 75 -1.99 12.42 8.83
C ASP A 75 -1.79 11.72 7.47
N LEU A 76 -1.70 10.39 7.46
CA LEU A 76 -1.58 9.55 6.27
C LEU A 76 -2.13 8.15 6.56
N VAL A 77 -2.86 7.58 5.62
CA VAL A 77 -3.26 6.17 5.63
C VAL A 77 -2.54 5.41 4.51
N ILE A 78 -1.97 4.25 4.83
CA ILE A 78 -1.43 3.30 3.85
C ILE A 78 -2.24 2.01 3.92
N SER A 79 -2.97 1.71 2.84
CA SER A 79 -3.86 0.56 2.76
C SER A 79 -3.15 -0.64 2.13
N MET A 80 -2.78 -1.62 2.97
CA MET A 80 -2.15 -2.89 2.58
C MET A 80 -3.11 -4.08 2.69
N VAL A 81 -4.42 -3.81 2.81
CA VAL A 81 -5.50 -4.81 2.84
C VAL A 81 -5.92 -5.24 1.42
N PRO A 82 -6.77 -6.27 1.25
CA PRO A 82 -7.30 -6.65 -0.06
C PRO A 82 -7.93 -5.50 -0.86
N ALA A 83 -7.70 -5.47 -2.17
CA ALA A 83 -8.04 -4.34 -3.03
C ALA A 83 -9.52 -3.91 -3.02
N PHE A 84 -10.44 -4.87 -2.84
CA PHE A 84 -11.88 -4.58 -2.78
C PHE A 84 -12.28 -3.74 -1.55
N LEU A 85 -11.41 -3.62 -0.54
CA LEU A 85 -11.62 -2.80 0.64
C LEU A 85 -11.11 -1.37 0.47
N HIS A 86 -10.30 -1.08 -0.57
CA HIS A 86 -9.72 0.26 -0.75
C HIS A 86 -10.78 1.36 -0.96
N PRO A 87 -11.87 1.16 -1.75
CA PRO A 87 -12.85 2.22 -1.97
C PRO A 87 -13.51 2.72 -0.68
N GLN A 88 -13.87 1.83 0.24
CA GLN A 88 -14.46 2.24 1.53
C GLN A 88 -13.45 2.97 2.42
N ILE A 89 -12.18 2.57 2.42
CA ILE A 89 -11.12 3.21 3.20
C ILE A 89 -10.85 4.61 2.63
N ALA A 90 -10.72 4.71 1.30
CA ALA A 90 -10.50 5.97 0.61
C ALA A 90 -11.66 6.94 0.81
N ALA A 91 -12.91 6.48 0.73
CA ALA A 91 -14.08 7.32 0.97
C ALA A 91 -14.09 7.96 2.37
N VAL A 92 -13.74 7.19 3.41
CA VAL A 92 -13.64 7.69 4.79
C VAL A 92 -12.48 8.69 4.92
N ALA A 93 -11.32 8.36 4.35
CA ALA A 93 -10.14 9.22 4.43
C ALA A 93 -10.34 10.55 3.68
N ILE A 94 -10.95 10.53 2.49
CA ILE A 94 -11.32 11.74 1.74
C ILE A 94 -12.21 12.65 2.56
N GLU A 95 -13.21 12.09 3.26
CA GLU A 95 -14.08 12.91 4.11
C GLU A 95 -13.37 13.52 5.30
N ALA A 96 -12.43 12.79 5.88
CA ALA A 96 -11.59 13.27 6.97
C ALA A 96 -10.47 14.22 6.51
N GLY A 97 -10.25 14.39 5.20
CA GLY A 97 -9.14 15.21 4.69
C GLY A 97 -7.78 14.51 4.75
N VAL A 98 -7.76 13.18 4.82
CA VAL A 98 -6.55 12.37 5.07
C VAL A 98 -6.07 11.70 3.79
N PRO A 99 -4.81 11.92 3.37
CA PRO A 99 -4.23 11.24 2.22
C PRO A 99 -4.20 9.71 2.35
N VAL A 100 -4.33 9.02 1.23
CA VAL A 100 -4.29 7.55 1.15
C VAL A 100 -3.24 7.10 0.14
N ILE A 101 -2.49 6.07 0.49
CA ILE A 101 -1.58 5.35 -0.42
C ILE A 101 -1.99 3.88 -0.49
N THR A 102 -2.05 3.30 -1.69
CA THR A 102 -2.27 1.87 -1.90
C THR A 102 -1.34 1.32 -3.00
N PRO A 103 -0.90 0.05 -2.91
CA PRO A 103 -0.08 -0.59 -3.95
C PRO A 103 -0.93 -1.21 -5.07
N SER A 104 -2.24 -0.99 -5.08
CA SER A 104 -3.18 -1.71 -5.96
C SER A 104 -3.60 -0.85 -7.14
N TYR A 105 -3.98 -1.52 -8.23
CA TYR A 105 -4.61 -0.93 -9.41
C TYR A 105 -5.80 -0.02 -9.04
N VAL A 106 -6.03 1.01 -9.84
CA VAL A 106 -7.24 1.84 -9.75
C VAL A 106 -8.44 1.04 -10.27
N SER A 107 -9.38 0.70 -9.37
CA SER A 107 -10.65 0.06 -9.75
C SER A 107 -11.69 1.10 -10.18
N PRO A 108 -12.78 0.71 -10.88
CA PRO A 108 -13.88 1.64 -11.21
C PRO A 108 -14.48 2.35 -9.98
N GLU A 109 -14.56 1.66 -8.84
CA GLU A 109 -15.05 2.24 -7.59
C GLU A 109 -14.06 3.22 -6.97
N MET A 110 -12.74 2.99 -7.13
CA MET A 110 -11.72 3.96 -6.74
C MET A 110 -11.77 5.20 -7.64
N GLU A 111 -11.87 5.01 -8.96
CA GLU A 111 -11.96 6.10 -9.94
C GLU A 111 -13.19 6.98 -9.70
N ALA A 112 -14.32 6.38 -9.30
CA ALA A 112 -15.54 7.11 -8.96
C ALA A 112 -15.37 8.09 -7.77
N LEU A 113 -14.29 7.98 -6.99
CA LEU A 113 -13.97 8.90 -5.90
C LEU A 113 -13.12 10.11 -6.34
N HIS A 114 -12.66 10.15 -7.60
CA HIS A 114 -11.71 11.16 -8.09
C HIS A 114 -12.16 12.60 -7.85
N GLU A 115 -13.34 12.98 -8.36
CA GLU A 115 -13.85 14.35 -8.24
C GLU A 115 -13.97 14.77 -6.77
N ARG A 116 -14.44 13.87 -5.91
CA ARG A 116 -14.57 14.12 -4.47
C ARG A 116 -13.21 14.33 -3.80
N ALA A 117 -12.20 13.55 -4.18
CA ALA A 117 -10.83 13.71 -3.67
C ALA A 117 -10.23 15.05 -4.13
N VAL A 118 -10.44 15.44 -5.38
CA VAL A 118 -10.01 16.72 -5.95
C VAL A 118 -10.68 17.90 -5.24
N GLU A 119 -12.00 17.87 -5.08
CA GLU A 119 -12.77 18.91 -4.37
C GLU A 119 -12.30 19.11 -2.93
N LYS A 120 -11.96 18.01 -2.23
CA LYS A 120 -11.45 18.05 -0.86
C LYS A 120 -9.96 18.36 -0.77
N GLY A 121 -9.24 18.35 -1.88
CA GLY A 121 -7.78 18.51 -1.91
C GLY A 121 -7.02 17.35 -1.24
N VAL A 122 -7.56 16.13 -1.30
CA VAL A 122 -6.98 14.94 -0.68
C VAL A 122 -6.27 14.09 -1.72
N LEU A 123 -4.99 13.78 -1.47
CA LEU A 123 -4.23 12.86 -2.30
C LEU A 123 -4.69 11.41 -2.07
N VAL A 124 -5.09 10.75 -3.15
CA VAL A 124 -5.27 9.29 -3.18
C VAL A 124 -4.31 8.74 -4.22
N LEU A 125 -3.23 8.10 -3.75
CA LEU A 125 -2.18 7.55 -4.59
C LEU A 125 -2.29 6.03 -4.64
N ASN A 126 -2.54 5.51 -5.83
CA ASN A 126 -2.60 4.09 -6.12
C ASN A 126 -1.30 3.61 -6.79
N GLU A 127 -1.25 2.32 -7.13
CA GLU A 127 -0.26 1.78 -8.08
C GLU A 127 1.19 2.12 -7.74
N ILE A 128 1.55 2.04 -6.44
CA ILE A 128 2.91 2.31 -5.96
C ILE A 128 3.54 1.10 -5.26
N GLY A 129 3.42 -0.07 -5.90
CA GLY A 129 4.04 -1.33 -5.49
C GLY A 129 5.21 -1.73 -6.40
N LEU A 130 5.26 -3.01 -6.76
CA LEU A 130 6.20 -3.56 -7.75
C LEU A 130 5.60 -3.48 -9.16
N ASP A 131 4.45 -4.14 -9.31
CA ASP A 131 3.61 -4.21 -10.49
C ASP A 131 2.17 -4.33 -9.94
N PRO A 132 1.40 -3.24 -9.92
CA PRO A 132 1.71 -1.92 -10.51
C PRO A 132 2.56 -1.04 -9.57
N GLY A 133 3.55 -0.32 -10.13
CA GLY A 133 4.41 0.65 -9.45
C GLY A 133 5.77 0.85 -10.10
N ILE A 134 6.76 0.05 -9.71
CA ILE A 134 8.13 0.15 -10.25
C ILE A 134 8.14 -0.04 -11.77
N ASP A 135 7.29 -0.93 -12.29
CA ASP A 135 7.08 -1.11 -13.72
C ASP A 135 6.62 0.19 -14.41
N HIS A 136 5.62 0.89 -13.86
CA HIS A 136 5.17 2.19 -14.37
C HIS A 136 6.28 3.25 -14.35
N LEU A 137 6.99 3.36 -13.22
CA LEU A 137 8.07 4.34 -13.05
C LEU A 137 9.21 4.12 -14.04
N SER A 138 9.64 2.86 -14.19
CA SER A 138 10.75 2.51 -15.08
C SER A 138 10.35 2.59 -16.56
N ALA A 139 9.15 2.15 -16.92
CA ALA A 139 8.61 2.28 -18.28
C ALA A 139 8.51 3.75 -18.69
N LYS A 140 7.90 4.60 -17.84
CA LYS A 140 7.74 6.02 -18.13
C LYS A 140 9.08 6.73 -18.30
N GLN A 141 10.07 6.41 -17.46
CA GLN A 141 11.43 6.96 -17.59
C GLN A 141 12.06 6.64 -18.95
N VAL A 142 11.90 5.41 -19.45
CA VAL A 142 12.43 5.00 -20.75
C VAL A 142 11.68 5.68 -21.89
N LEU A 143 10.35 5.75 -21.83
CA LEU A 143 9.51 6.39 -22.84
C LEU A 143 9.82 7.90 -22.95
N ASP A 144 9.95 8.59 -21.81
CA ASP A 144 10.27 10.02 -21.78
C ASP A 144 11.63 10.32 -22.42
N ARG A 145 12.61 9.43 -22.22
CA ARG A 145 13.92 9.54 -22.86
C ARG A 145 13.80 9.38 -24.38
N ILE A 146 13.08 8.37 -24.85
CA ILE A 146 12.88 8.11 -26.28
C ILE A 146 12.21 9.32 -26.95
N GLU A 147 11.15 9.85 -26.36
CA GLU A 147 10.45 11.03 -26.89
C GLU A 147 11.35 12.27 -26.92
N LYS A 148 12.12 12.52 -25.85
CA LYS A 148 13.05 13.65 -25.76
C LYS A 148 14.14 13.60 -26.82
N GLU A 149 14.55 12.42 -27.23
CA GLU A 149 15.55 12.20 -28.28
C GLU A 149 14.95 12.24 -29.70
N GLY A 150 13.65 12.53 -29.82
CA GLY A 150 12.93 12.56 -31.11
C GLY A 150 12.61 11.17 -31.66
N GLY A 151 12.77 10.14 -30.84
CA GLY A 151 12.40 8.76 -31.16
C GLY A 151 10.90 8.56 -31.17
N LYS A 152 10.46 7.42 -31.72
CA LYS A 152 9.08 6.97 -31.70
C LYS A 152 9.02 5.58 -31.09
N MET A 153 8.10 5.38 -30.15
CA MET A 153 7.81 4.06 -29.62
C MET A 153 7.08 3.25 -30.72
N ILE A 154 7.65 2.11 -31.08
CA ILE A 154 7.09 1.19 -32.09
C ILE A 154 6.39 0.02 -31.40
N GLU A 155 7.02 -0.51 -30.35
CA GLU A 155 6.55 -1.65 -29.58
C GLU A 155 7.01 -1.52 -28.12
N PHE A 156 6.17 -1.97 -27.19
CA PHE A 156 6.46 -1.98 -25.76
C PHE A 156 5.94 -3.29 -25.16
N GLU A 157 6.85 -4.04 -24.54
CA GLU A 157 6.54 -5.26 -23.80
C GLU A 157 7.13 -5.15 -22.40
N SER A 158 6.34 -5.52 -21.38
CA SER A 158 6.76 -5.55 -19.99
C SER A 158 6.34 -6.87 -19.36
N TYR A 159 7.29 -7.55 -18.73
CA TYR A 159 7.07 -8.82 -18.05
C TYR A 159 7.61 -8.72 -16.62
N CYS A 160 6.76 -9.07 -15.65
CA CYS A 160 7.10 -9.14 -14.24
C CYS A 160 6.75 -10.53 -13.69
N GLY A 161 7.57 -11.06 -12.78
CA GLY A 161 7.33 -12.36 -12.19
C GLY A 161 8.05 -12.53 -10.85
N GLY A 162 7.27 -12.79 -9.80
CA GLY A 162 7.80 -13.21 -8.50
C GLY A 162 7.99 -14.72 -8.46
N LEU A 163 9.13 -15.21 -8.95
CA LEU A 163 9.45 -16.65 -9.01
C LEU A 163 10.36 -17.09 -7.87
N ILE A 164 10.45 -18.40 -7.69
CA ILE A 164 11.34 -19.00 -6.69
C ILE A 164 12.78 -19.02 -7.19
N ALA A 165 13.73 -18.84 -6.27
CA ALA A 165 15.13 -19.06 -6.56
C ALA A 165 15.37 -20.54 -6.92
N PRO A 166 16.33 -20.87 -7.82
CA PRO A 166 16.59 -22.24 -8.25
C PRO A 166 16.80 -23.24 -7.10
N ASP A 167 17.54 -22.85 -6.06
CA ASP A 167 17.80 -23.69 -4.88
C ASP A 167 16.54 -23.96 -4.02
N SER A 168 15.48 -23.17 -4.24
CA SER A 168 14.18 -23.31 -3.59
C SER A 168 13.16 -24.04 -4.45
N ASP A 169 13.51 -24.45 -5.67
CA ASP A 169 12.62 -25.15 -6.58
C ASP A 169 12.55 -26.65 -6.29
N ASN A 170 11.65 -26.99 -5.37
CA ASN A 170 11.54 -28.33 -4.81
C ASN A 170 10.10 -28.83 -4.70
N ASN A 171 9.17 -28.26 -5.49
CA ASN A 171 7.77 -28.69 -5.50
C ASN A 171 7.21 -28.75 -6.93
N PRO A 172 6.16 -29.55 -7.19
CA PRO A 172 5.65 -29.78 -8.55
C PRO A 172 5.10 -28.54 -9.27
N TRP A 173 4.80 -27.46 -8.55
CA TRP A 173 4.25 -26.24 -9.14
C TRP A 173 5.35 -25.29 -9.62
N HIS A 174 6.62 -25.55 -9.28
CA HIS A 174 7.73 -24.64 -9.54
C HIS A 174 7.45 -23.20 -9.08
N TYR A 175 6.62 -23.06 -8.04
CA TYR A 175 6.12 -21.80 -7.50
C TYR A 175 5.93 -21.89 -5.98
N LYS A 176 6.05 -20.76 -5.28
CA LYS A 176 5.74 -20.62 -3.85
C LYS A 176 5.01 -19.30 -3.64
N PHE A 177 3.92 -19.32 -2.87
CA PHE A 177 3.16 -18.11 -2.58
C PHE A 177 3.96 -17.14 -1.70
N SER A 178 4.32 -15.99 -2.28
CA SER A 178 4.98 -14.88 -1.57
C SER A 178 4.03 -13.71 -1.27
N TRP A 179 2.83 -13.74 -1.84
CA TRP A 179 1.77 -12.73 -1.69
C TRP A 179 0.39 -13.43 -1.69
N ASN A 180 -0.71 -12.69 -1.87
CA ASN A 180 -2.07 -13.20 -1.74
C ASN A 180 -2.33 -14.41 -2.68
N PRO A 181 -2.51 -15.64 -2.15
CA PRO A 181 -2.66 -16.85 -2.97
C PRO A 181 -3.88 -16.83 -3.89
N ARG A 182 -4.98 -16.19 -3.47
CA ARG A 182 -6.19 -16.09 -4.30
C ARG A 182 -5.92 -15.34 -5.59
N ASN A 183 -5.11 -14.28 -5.51
CA ASN A 183 -4.79 -13.46 -6.67
C ASN A 183 -3.86 -14.21 -7.65
N VAL A 184 -2.94 -15.04 -7.15
CA VAL A 184 -2.09 -15.91 -8.00
C VAL A 184 -2.93 -16.89 -8.81
N VAL A 185 -3.99 -17.45 -8.23
CA VAL A 185 -4.81 -18.49 -8.87
C VAL A 185 -5.81 -17.91 -9.88
N LEU A 186 -6.23 -16.65 -9.70
CA LEU A 186 -7.24 -16.00 -10.54
C LEU A 186 -6.64 -15.09 -11.64
N ALA A 187 -5.33 -14.82 -11.58
CA ALA A 187 -4.61 -14.01 -12.56
C ALA A 187 -4.41 -14.74 -13.90
#